data_AF-M7CLM9-F1
#
_entry.id   AF-M7CLM9-F1
#
_cell.length_a   1.000
_cell.length_b   1.000
_cell.length_c   1.000
_cell.angle_alpha   90.00
_cell.angle_beta   90.00
_cell.angle_gamma   90.00
#
_symmetry.space_group_name_H-M   'P 1'
#
loop_
_entity.id
_entity.type
_entity.pdbx_description
1 polymer ?
#
loop_
_entity_poly.entity_id
_entity_poly.type
_entity_poly.pdbx_seq_one_letter_code
_entity_poly.pdbx_strand_id
1 'polypeptide(L)'
;MNTIRTYQVCNVFESNQNNWLRTKYIRRRGAHRIHVEMKFSVRDCSSIPNVPGSCKETFNLYYFESDFDSATKTFPNWMENPWAKVDTIAADESFSQVDLGGRVMKINTEVRSFGPVSKNGFYLAFQDYGGCMSLIAVRVFYRKCPRVIQNGAVFQETLSGAEGTSLVAARGSCITNAEEVDVPIKLYCNGDGEWLVPIGRCMCKAGYESVENGTICRDTYSRMLLELYIPAHLPDEFWRELFSIPVLAPLSSALLLHRKRRNQDLEIKPRTAAVQSLRKKQCERCEDVSGASPEDGSRLAAASPSALREELRRFLQNTRGSKGKVQLALQHRGHSVLGAMKGLLGEGRGTGKQGLAAYRRARKFHDSLMTFGAEHGLLRSLLEAVDSPACEDSP
;
A
#
# COMPACT_ATOMS: atom_id res chain seq x y z
N MET A 1 9.35 -22.89 -18.85
CA MET A 1 9.56 -21.61 -19.58
C MET A 1 8.21 -21.17 -20.12
N ASN A 2 7.70 -20.02 -19.70
CA ASN A 2 6.44 -19.49 -20.24
C ASN A 2 6.75 -18.79 -21.56
N THR A 3 6.10 -19.22 -22.65
CA THR A 3 6.19 -18.55 -23.94
C THR A 3 5.39 -17.25 -23.90
N ILE A 4 6.00 -16.14 -24.33
CA ILE A 4 5.37 -14.83 -24.41
C ILE A 4 5.15 -14.51 -25.88
N ARG A 5 3.93 -14.06 -26.23
CA ARG A 5 3.61 -13.57 -27.57
C ARG A 5 3.80 -12.06 -27.61
N THR A 6 4.55 -11.57 -28.58
CA THR A 6 4.84 -10.15 -28.79
C THR A 6 4.35 -9.71 -30.18
N TYR A 7 4.19 -8.41 -30.37
CA TYR A 7 3.96 -7.81 -31.69
C TYR A 7 5.18 -7.00 -32.09
N GLN A 8 5.67 -7.15 -33.31
CA GLN A 8 6.89 -6.49 -33.76
C GLN A 8 6.72 -5.91 -35.17
N VAL A 9 7.40 -4.80 -35.43
CA VAL A 9 7.49 -4.15 -36.74
C VAL A 9 8.90 -3.59 -36.92
N CYS A 10 9.46 -3.68 -38.12
CA CYS A 10 10.80 -3.17 -38.42
C CYS A 10 10.92 -2.79 -39.91
N ASN A 11 9.97 -1.98 -40.39
CA ASN A 11 9.91 -1.54 -41.79
C ASN A 11 10.69 -0.24 -42.01
N VAL A 12 11.90 -0.15 -41.45
CA VAL A 12 12.70 1.09 -41.40
C VAL A 12 13.26 1.53 -42.77
N PHE A 13 13.30 0.62 -43.75
CA PHE A 13 13.80 0.91 -45.11
C PHE A 13 12.71 1.36 -46.08
N GLU A 14 11.45 1.23 -45.70
CA GLU A 14 10.32 1.65 -46.52
C GLU A 14 9.90 3.08 -46.15
N SER A 15 9.57 3.90 -47.16
CA SER A 15 9.02 5.24 -46.94
C SER A 15 7.50 5.18 -46.68
N ASN A 16 6.94 6.27 -46.14
CA ASN A 16 5.49 6.45 -45.94
C ASN A 16 4.79 5.32 -45.17
N GLN A 17 5.47 4.74 -44.18
CA GLN A 17 4.90 3.71 -43.31
C GLN A 17 3.70 4.24 -42.54
N ASN A 18 2.70 3.40 -42.30
CA ASN A 18 1.54 3.72 -41.46
C ASN A 18 0.94 2.42 -40.91
N ASN A 19 1.67 1.79 -39.99
CA ASN A 19 1.35 0.46 -39.48
C ASN A 19 0.48 0.57 -38.24
N TRP A 20 -0.71 -0.05 -38.25
CA TRP A 20 -1.63 -0.04 -37.12
C TRP A 20 -1.78 -1.41 -36.48
N LEU A 21 -1.75 -1.44 -35.15
CA LEU A 21 -2.08 -2.60 -34.34
C LEU A 21 -3.20 -2.22 -33.37
N ARG A 22 -4.29 -3.00 -33.33
CA ARG A 22 -5.44 -2.75 -32.45
C ARG A 22 -5.66 -3.89 -31.46
N THR A 23 -6.05 -3.55 -30.24
CA THR A 23 -6.50 -4.54 -29.25
C THR A 23 -7.88 -5.10 -29.60
N LYS A 24 -8.31 -6.11 -28.83
CA LYS A 24 -9.73 -6.47 -28.74
C LYS A 24 -10.49 -5.38 -27.96
N TYR A 25 -11.82 -5.46 -27.97
CA TYR A 25 -12.68 -4.57 -27.18
C TYR A 25 -12.42 -4.75 -25.68
N ILE A 26 -12.23 -3.63 -24.98
CA ILE A 26 -11.98 -3.58 -23.54
C ILE A 26 -13.18 -2.92 -22.88
N ARG A 27 -13.84 -3.64 -21.96
CA ARG A 27 -14.95 -3.10 -21.18
C ARG A 27 -14.44 -2.09 -20.15
N ARG A 28 -15.06 -0.91 -20.09
CA ARG A 28 -14.68 0.20 -19.19
C ARG A 28 -14.92 -0.13 -17.70
N ARG A 29 -15.91 -0.98 -17.40
CA ARG A 29 -16.30 -1.37 -16.02
C ARG A 29 -16.54 -0.17 -15.09
N GLY A 30 -17.14 0.89 -15.61
CA GLY A 30 -17.45 2.10 -14.85
C GLY A 30 -16.28 3.07 -14.65
N ALA A 31 -15.05 2.70 -14.98
CA ALA A 31 -13.87 3.53 -14.80
C ALA A 31 -13.93 4.83 -15.64
N HIS A 32 -13.64 5.97 -15.02
CA HIS A 32 -13.61 7.26 -15.73
C HIS A 32 -12.26 7.55 -16.38
N ARG A 33 -11.18 7.06 -15.77
CA ARG A 33 -9.81 7.19 -16.28
C ARG A 33 -9.19 5.80 -16.47
N ILE A 34 -8.54 5.61 -17.60
CA ILE A 34 -7.86 4.37 -17.96
C ILE A 34 -6.36 4.62 -17.98
N HIS A 35 -5.60 3.68 -17.44
CA HIS A 35 -4.14 3.64 -17.49
C HIS A 35 -3.69 2.50 -18.40
N VAL A 36 -2.68 2.77 -19.21
CA VAL A 36 -2.05 1.84 -20.14
C VAL A 36 -0.57 1.80 -19.81
N GLU A 37 -0.13 0.68 -19.24
CA GLU A 37 1.28 0.36 -19.07
C GLU A 37 1.74 -0.47 -20.26
N MET A 38 2.80 -0.01 -20.92
CA MET A 38 3.37 -0.62 -22.11
C MET A 38 4.81 -1.02 -21.81
N LYS A 39 5.13 -2.29 -22.03
CA LYS A 39 6.50 -2.79 -22.06
C LYS A 39 6.90 -3.04 -23.49
N PHE A 40 7.97 -2.41 -23.94
CA PHE A 40 8.39 -2.46 -25.34
C PHE A 40 9.91 -2.29 -25.49
N SER A 41 10.45 -2.70 -26.63
CA SER A 41 11.83 -2.40 -27.01
C SER A 41 11.86 -1.61 -28.31
N VAL A 42 12.84 -0.72 -28.43
CA VAL A 42 13.07 0.10 -29.62
C VAL A 42 14.55 0.02 -29.97
N ARG A 43 14.82 -0.27 -31.25
CA ARG A 43 16.17 -0.24 -31.79
C ARG A 43 16.53 1.18 -32.18
N ASP A 44 17.72 1.62 -31.78
CA ASP A 44 18.26 2.92 -32.17
C ASP A 44 18.46 2.98 -33.70
N CYS A 45 17.91 4.00 -34.36
CA CYS A 45 18.05 4.20 -35.80
C CYS A 45 19.52 4.36 -36.21
N SER A 46 20.34 5.02 -35.40
CA SER A 46 21.78 5.19 -35.66
C SER A 46 22.54 3.85 -35.68
N SER A 47 21.98 2.80 -35.06
CA SER A 47 22.54 1.45 -35.05
C SER A 47 22.15 0.59 -36.27
N ILE A 48 21.38 1.15 -37.21
CA ILE A 48 20.91 0.46 -38.41
C ILE A 48 21.71 0.97 -39.61
N PRO A 49 22.59 0.15 -40.20
CA PRO A 49 23.37 0.55 -41.37
C PRO A 49 22.47 0.92 -42.55
N ASN A 50 22.80 2.00 -43.24
CA ASN A 50 22.10 2.49 -44.44
C ASN A 50 20.61 2.80 -44.21
N VAL A 51 20.20 3.09 -42.96
CA VAL A 51 18.81 3.42 -42.69
C VAL A 51 18.47 4.81 -43.26
N PRO A 52 17.32 4.96 -43.95
CA PRO A 52 16.85 6.28 -44.37
C PRO A 52 16.59 7.22 -43.18
N GLY A 53 16.70 8.53 -43.40
CA GLY A 53 16.36 9.55 -42.40
C GLY A 53 14.88 9.59 -41.99
N SER A 54 14.02 8.77 -42.62
CA SER A 54 12.63 8.58 -42.22
C SER A 54 12.46 7.66 -41.00
N CYS A 55 13.50 6.95 -40.56
CA CYS A 55 13.46 6.05 -39.41
C CYS A 55 12.95 6.76 -38.14
N LYS A 56 12.10 6.08 -37.37
CA LYS A 56 11.52 6.58 -36.12
C LYS A 56 11.84 5.68 -34.93
N GLU A 57 12.00 6.30 -33.77
CA GLU A 57 12.22 5.63 -32.49
C GLU A 57 11.01 5.80 -31.54
N THR A 58 9.87 6.17 -32.12
CA THR A 58 8.64 6.48 -31.40
C THR A 58 7.46 5.83 -32.10
N PHE A 59 6.40 5.55 -31.34
CA PHE A 59 5.10 5.12 -31.85
C PHE A 59 3.99 5.92 -31.16
N ASN A 60 2.83 6.01 -31.79
CA ASN A 60 1.69 6.70 -31.21
C ASN A 60 0.73 5.72 -30.55
N LEU A 61 0.21 6.10 -29.39
CA LEU A 61 -0.89 5.41 -28.71
C LEU A 61 -2.20 6.16 -28.99
N TYR A 62 -3.23 5.43 -29.38
CA TYR A 62 -4.57 5.92 -29.64
C TYR A 62 -5.62 5.12 -28.88
N TYR A 63 -6.81 5.70 -28.72
CA TYR A 63 -7.99 5.00 -28.26
C TYR A 63 -9.24 5.35 -29.08
N PHE A 64 -10.22 4.45 -29.09
CA PHE A 64 -11.53 4.68 -29.70
C PHE A 64 -12.63 4.12 -28.79
N GLU A 65 -13.59 4.96 -28.39
CA GLU A 65 -14.71 4.57 -27.54
C GLU A 65 -15.88 3.98 -28.33
N SER A 66 -16.43 2.87 -27.84
CA SER A 66 -17.61 2.21 -28.40
C SER A 66 -18.49 1.64 -27.29
N ASP A 67 -19.81 1.57 -27.52
CA ASP A 67 -20.75 0.98 -26.56
C ASP A 67 -20.81 -0.55 -26.64
N PHE A 68 -20.34 -1.14 -27.74
CA PHE A 68 -20.28 -2.57 -27.99
C PHE A 68 -19.09 -2.95 -28.87
N ASP A 69 -18.80 -4.25 -28.98
CA ASP A 69 -17.72 -4.74 -29.83
C ASP A 69 -18.12 -4.67 -31.32
N SER A 70 -17.78 -3.56 -31.98
CA SER A 70 -18.17 -3.23 -33.36
C SER A 70 -17.01 -3.26 -34.36
N ALA A 71 -15.80 -3.49 -33.85
CA ALA A 71 -14.57 -3.45 -34.60
C ALA A 71 -14.48 -4.54 -35.68
N THR A 72 -14.26 -4.13 -36.93
CA THR A 72 -13.97 -5.04 -38.06
C THR A 72 -12.52 -4.87 -38.51
N LYS A 73 -12.14 -5.47 -39.64
CA LYS A 73 -10.81 -5.24 -40.25
C LYS A 73 -10.65 -3.82 -40.81
N THR A 74 -11.75 -3.17 -41.17
CA THR A 74 -11.77 -1.83 -41.80
C THR A 74 -12.37 -0.76 -40.91
N PHE A 75 -13.13 -1.14 -39.88
CA PHE A 75 -13.78 -0.23 -38.95
C PHE A 75 -13.24 -0.40 -37.51
N PRO A 76 -13.03 0.69 -36.74
CA PRO A 76 -12.96 2.08 -37.21
C PRO A 76 -11.84 2.28 -38.22
N ASN A 77 -11.99 3.25 -39.13
CA ASN A 77 -11.00 3.50 -40.18
C ASN A 77 -9.62 3.78 -39.57
N TRP A 78 -8.56 3.26 -40.19
CA TRP A 78 -7.16 3.38 -39.74
C TRP A 78 -6.58 4.77 -39.99
N MET A 79 -7.06 5.77 -39.26
CA MET A 79 -6.69 7.18 -39.40
C MET A 79 -6.97 7.99 -38.12
N GLU A 80 -6.37 9.17 -37.96
CA GLU A 80 -6.44 10.00 -36.74
C GLU A 80 -7.86 10.51 -36.38
N ASN A 81 -8.87 10.24 -37.21
CA ASN A 81 -10.27 10.48 -36.90
C ASN A 81 -11.07 9.30 -37.46
N PRO A 82 -11.57 8.36 -36.63
CA PRO A 82 -12.13 8.62 -35.30
C PRO A 82 -11.23 8.26 -34.09
N TRP A 83 -9.97 7.90 -34.31
CA TRP A 83 -9.06 7.51 -33.23
C TRP A 83 -8.52 8.74 -32.47
N ALA A 84 -8.77 8.83 -31.17
CA ALA A 84 -8.23 9.90 -30.35
C ALA A 84 -6.79 9.58 -29.93
N LYS A 85 -5.84 10.47 -30.25
CA LYS A 85 -4.44 10.32 -29.87
C LYS A 85 -4.27 10.51 -28.36
N VAL A 86 -3.64 9.55 -27.70
CA VAL A 86 -3.25 9.62 -26.29
C VAL A 86 -1.90 10.32 -26.16
N ASP A 87 -0.88 9.78 -26.81
CA ASP A 87 0.48 10.33 -26.77
C ASP A 87 1.39 9.73 -27.86
N THR A 88 2.54 10.35 -28.07
CA THR A 88 3.68 9.77 -28.79
C THR A 88 4.65 9.16 -27.77
N ILE A 89 4.83 7.86 -27.83
CA ILE A 89 5.64 7.07 -26.91
C ILE A 89 7.07 6.97 -27.45
N ALA A 90 8.03 7.37 -26.63
CA ALA A 90 9.45 7.23 -26.88
C ALA A 90 10.06 6.24 -25.87
N ALA A 91 11.20 5.64 -26.23
CA ALA A 91 12.00 4.86 -25.30
C ALA A 91 12.83 5.79 -24.40
N ASP A 92 12.87 5.48 -23.10
CA ASP A 92 13.85 6.06 -22.17
C ASP A 92 15.27 5.55 -22.49
N GLU A 93 15.36 4.26 -22.87
CA GLU A 93 16.59 3.61 -23.30
C GLU A 93 16.40 2.85 -24.62
N SER A 94 17.14 3.23 -25.66
CA SER A 94 17.26 2.47 -26.91
C SER A 94 18.42 1.48 -26.85
N PHE A 95 18.33 0.39 -27.62
CA PHE A 95 19.43 -0.58 -27.76
C PHE A 95 20.19 -0.36 -29.08
N SER A 96 21.50 -0.59 -29.02
CA SER A 96 22.47 -0.35 -30.10
C SER A 96 23.09 -1.65 -30.64
N GLN A 97 23.95 -1.55 -31.66
CA GLN A 97 24.66 -2.70 -32.24
C GLN A 97 25.59 -3.40 -31.24
N VAL A 98 26.08 -2.67 -30.23
CA VAL A 98 26.92 -3.21 -29.14
C VAL A 98 26.09 -4.14 -28.23
N ASP A 99 24.80 -3.84 -28.04
CA ASP A 99 23.90 -4.63 -27.18
C ASP A 99 23.47 -5.96 -27.83
N LEU A 100 23.48 -6.02 -29.17
CA LEU A 100 23.21 -7.24 -29.95
C LEU A 100 24.33 -8.28 -29.83
N GLY A 101 25.60 -7.82 -29.70
CA GLY A 101 26.74 -8.70 -29.43
C GLY A 101 26.69 -9.34 -28.04
N GLY A 102 26.01 -8.69 -27.08
CA GLY A 102 25.79 -9.18 -25.72
C GLY A 102 24.45 -9.90 -25.48
N ARG A 103 23.57 -10.01 -26.50
CA ARG A 103 22.18 -10.50 -26.37
C ARG A 103 21.35 -9.78 -25.30
N VAL A 104 21.61 -8.50 -25.06
CA VAL A 104 20.88 -7.71 -24.06
C VAL A 104 19.79 -6.89 -24.76
N MET A 105 18.53 -7.27 -24.58
CA MET A 105 17.40 -6.45 -25.02
C MET A 105 17.01 -5.47 -23.92
N LYS A 106 17.04 -4.16 -24.22
CA LYS A 106 16.52 -3.14 -23.29
C LYS A 106 15.01 -3.04 -23.41
N ILE A 107 14.34 -3.27 -22.29
CA ILE A 107 12.87 -3.22 -22.18
C ILE A 107 12.49 -1.92 -21.49
N ASN A 108 11.82 -1.05 -22.22
CA ASN A 108 11.22 0.19 -21.72
C ASN A 108 9.86 -0.10 -21.09
N THR A 109 9.49 0.68 -20.06
CA THR A 109 8.17 0.62 -19.44
C THR A 109 7.58 2.02 -19.36
N GLU A 110 6.56 2.29 -20.17
CA GLU A 110 5.88 3.58 -20.17
C GLU A 110 4.44 3.43 -19.68
N VAL A 111 3.99 4.38 -18.86
CA VAL A 111 2.59 4.46 -18.41
C VAL A 111 1.97 5.74 -18.95
N ARG A 112 0.85 5.60 -19.66
CA ARG A 112 0.00 6.71 -20.08
C ARG A 112 -1.42 6.52 -19.60
N SER A 113 -2.19 7.59 -19.60
CA SER A 113 -3.59 7.53 -19.16
C SER A 113 -4.44 8.49 -19.96
N PHE A 114 -5.71 8.13 -20.15
CA PHE A 114 -6.69 8.93 -20.87
C PHE A 114 -8.06 8.86 -20.16
N GLY A 115 -8.88 9.87 -20.43
CA GLY A 115 -10.21 10.05 -19.88
C GLY A 115 -10.64 11.52 -19.98
N PRO A 116 -11.89 11.86 -19.60
CA PRO A 116 -12.94 10.95 -19.14
C PRO A 116 -13.44 10.01 -20.24
N VAL A 117 -13.50 8.71 -19.95
CA VAL A 117 -14.13 7.72 -20.84
C VAL A 117 -15.60 7.58 -20.44
N SER A 118 -16.49 7.67 -21.42
CA SER A 118 -17.94 7.78 -21.22
C SER A 118 -18.71 6.55 -21.72
N LYS A 119 -18.29 5.93 -22.82
CA LYS A 119 -18.98 4.76 -23.40
C LYS A 119 -18.72 3.47 -22.62
N ASN A 120 -19.42 2.40 -22.98
CA ASN A 120 -19.30 1.12 -22.26
C ASN A 120 -17.92 0.44 -22.37
N GLY A 121 -17.12 0.80 -23.38
CA GLY A 121 -15.78 0.29 -23.57
C GLY A 121 -15.01 1.03 -24.65
N PHE A 122 -13.84 0.50 -24.97
CA PHE A 122 -12.91 1.12 -25.90
C PHE A 122 -11.96 0.11 -26.53
N TYR A 123 -11.26 0.55 -27.56
CA TYR A 123 -10.11 -0.13 -28.16
C TYR A 123 -8.87 0.73 -27.96
N LEU A 124 -7.72 0.09 -27.86
CA LEU A 124 -6.43 0.76 -27.99
C LEU A 124 -5.86 0.46 -29.37
N ALA A 125 -5.16 1.44 -29.94
CA ALA A 125 -4.38 1.24 -31.15
C ALA A 125 -2.97 1.82 -31.01
N PHE A 126 -2.02 1.16 -31.67
CA PHE A 126 -0.61 1.51 -31.71
C PHE A 126 -0.27 1.77 -33.17
N GLN A 127 0.27 2.96 -33.45
CA GLN A 127 0.61 3.38 -34.80
C GLN A 127 2.12 3.61 -34.92
N ASP A 128 2.72 2.96 -35.91
CA ASP A 128 4.13 3.11 -36.27
C ASP A 128 4.27 3.79 -37.65
N TYR A 129 5.22 4.73 -37.74
CA TYR A 129 5.56 5.49 -38.95
C TYR A 129 6.93 5.11 -39.53
N GLY A 130 7.50 3.95 -39.15
CA GLY A 130 8.75 3.44 -39.72
C GLY A 130 9.87 3.24 -38.70
N GLY A 131 9.53 2.69 -37.54
CA GLY A 131 10.48 2.27 -36.51
C GLY A 131 10.77 0.78 -36.50
N CYS A 132 11.75 0.39 -35.67
CA CYS A 132 12.07 -1.01 -35.39
C CYS A 132 11.82 -1.29 -33.91
N MET A 133 10.64 -1.84 -33.61
CA MET A 133 10.11 -1.96 -32.26
C MET A 133 9.39 -3.28 -32.01
N SER A 134 9.36 -3.68 -30.74
CA SER A 134 8.62 -4.85 -30.26
C SER A 134 7.78 -4.48 -29.04
N LEU A 135 6.47 -4.66 -29.14
CA LEU A 135 5.52 -4.51 -28.05
C LEU A 135 5.42 -5.85 -27.30
N ILE A 136 5.97 -5.85 -26.09
CA ILE A 136 6.18 -7.06 -25.27
C ILE A 136 4.97 -7.33 -24.39
N ALA A 137 4.44 -6.30 -23.74
CA ALA A 137 3.26 -6.41 -22.90
C ALA A 137 2.47 -5.10 -22.87
N VAL A 138 1.15 -5.22 -22.84
CA VAL A 138 0.24 -4.09 -22.61
C VAL A 138 -0.66 -4.47 -21.45
N ARG A 139 -0.60 -3.70 -20.37
CA ARG A 139 -1.46 -3.85 -19.20
C ARG A 139 -2.37 -2.64 -19.09
N VAL A 140 -3.66 -2.89 -19.23
CA VAL A 140 -4.70 -1.87 -19.11
C VAL A 140 -5.36 -2.01 -17.74
N PHE A 141 -5.45 -0.91 -17.00
CA PHE A 141 -6.02 -0.91 -15.66
C PHE A 141 -6.67 0.43 -15.33
N TYR A 142 -7.47 0.45 -14.28
CA TYR A 142 -8.02 1.65 -13.67
C TYR A 142 -7.78 1.58 -12.17
N ARG A 143 -7.87 2.74 -11.51
CA ARG A 143 -7.64 2.85 -10.07
C ARG A 143 -8.97 3.02 -9.35
N LYS A 144 -9.01 2.51 -8.12
CA LYS A 144 -10.18 2.57 -7.24
C LYS A 144 -9.72 2.50 -5.80
N CYS A 145 -10.41 3.18 -4.91
CA CYS A 145 -10.19 3.06 -3.49
C CYS A 145 -10.95 1.84 -2.96
N PRO A 146 -10.29 0.93 -2.23
CA PRO A 146 -10.91 -0.31 -1.77
C PRO A 146 -11.97 -0.03 -0.68
N ARG A 147 -12.84 -1.00 -0.44
CA ARG A 147 -13.75 -0.95 0.71
C ARG A 147 -12.93 -0.93 2.01
N VAL A 148 -13.19 0.05 2.88
CA VAL A 148 -12.51 0.20 4.18
C VAL A 148 -13.51 0.50 5.29
N ILE A 149 -13.09 0.24 6.53
CA ILE A 149 -13.79 0.71 7.73
C ILE A 149 -12.84 1.68 8.44
N GLN A 150 -13.27 2.91 8.63
CA GLN A 150 -12.47 3.95 9.25
C GLN A 150 -13.37 4.82 10.14
N ASN A 151 -12.89 5.16 11.34
CA ASN A 151 -13.64 5.95 12.32
C ASN A 151 -15.05 5.41 12.60
N GLY A 152 -15.21 4.08 12.69
CA GLY A 152 -16.51 3.44 12.95
C GLY A 152 -17.48 3.47 11.77
N ALA A 153 -17.06 3.93 10.58
CA ALA A 153 -17.88 3.97 9.38
C ALA A 153 -17.34 3.08 8.27
N VAL A 154 -18.24 2.42 7.55
CA VAL A 154 -17.96 1.65 6.34
C VAL A 154 -17.97 2.59 5.14
N PHE A 155 -16.88 2.57 4.37
CA PHE A 155 -16.78 3.23 3.08
C PHE A 155 -16.67 2.18 1.99
N GLN A 156 -17.61 2.20 1.04
CA GLN A 156 -17.63 1.24 -0.06
C GLN A 156 -16.53 1.52 -1.07
N GLU A 157 -16.23 0.50 -1.89
CA GLU A 157 -15.31 0.67 -3.01
C GLU A 157 -15.76 1.82 -3.91
N THR A 158 -14.84 2.73 -4.21
CA THR A 158 -15.13 3.96 -4.97
C THR A 158 -14.13 4.10 -6.10
N LEU A 159 -14.61 4.32 -7.32
CA LEU A 159 -13.75 4.54 -8.49
C LEU A 159 -13.05 5.89 -8.40
N SER A 160 -11.79 5.97 -8.85
CA SER A 160 -11.12 7.26 -8.97
C SER A 160 -11.79 8.12 -10.05
N GLY A 161 -11.65 9.45 -9.93
CA GLY A 161 -12.26 10.38 -10.87
C GLY A 161 -11.54 10.43 -12.21
N ALA A 162 -12.07 11.23 -13.14
CA ALA A 162 -11.54 11.35 -14.50
C ALA A 162 -10.15 11.99 -14.56
N GLU A 163 -9.88 12.95 -13.68
CA GLU A 163 -8.65 13.75 -13.68
C GLU A 163 -7.65 13.27 -12.63
N GLY A 164 -6.38 13.64 -12.77
CA GLY A 164 -5.30 13.09 -11.93
C GLY A 164 -5.37 13.67 -10.52
N THR A 165 -5.79 14.93 -10.46
CA THR A 165 -6.04 15.71 -9.24
C THR A 165 -7.48 15.58 -8.74
N SER A 166 -8.28 14.69 -9.33
CA SER A 166 -9.68 14.53 -8.93
C SER A 166 -9.81 13.94 -7.52
N LEU A 167 -10.81 14.42 -6.79
CA LEU A 167 -11.18 13.94 -5.45
C LEU A 167 -12.65 13.53 -5.46
N VAL A 168 -12.90 12.24 -5.40
CA VAL A 168 -14.26 11.69 -5.37
C VAL A 168 -14.70 11.53 -3.93
N ALA A 169 -15.73 12.26 -3.52
CA ALA A 169 -16.29 12.16 -2.17
C ALA A 169 -17.09 10.86 -2.03
N ALA A 170 -16.68 10.00 -1.11
CA ALA A 170 -17.40 8.80 -0.71
C ALA A 170 -18.10 9.04 0.64
N ARG A 171 -19.42 8.79 0.68
CA ARG A 171 -20.19 8.85 1.92
C ARG A 171 -19.98 7.55 2.71
N GLY A 172 -19.66 7.68 3.99
CA GLY A 172 -19.60 6.55 4.90
C GLY A 172 -20.95 6.24 5.52
N SER A 173 -21.11 5.02 6.04
CA SER A 173 -22.26 4.62 6.85
C SER A 173 -21.75 3.92 8.09
N CYS A 174 -22.30 4.26 9.26
CA CYS A 174 -21.86 3.63 10.51
C CYS A 174 -21.96 2.11 10.44
N ILE A 175 -20.98 1.45 11.06
CA ILE A 175 -21.04 0.00 11.27
C ILE A 175 -22.29 -0.36 12.09
N THR A 176 -22.72 -1.62 12.02
CA THR A 176 -23.86 -2.10 12.79
C THR A 176 -23.67 -1.81 14.28
N ASN A 177 -24.73 -1.35 14.95
CA ASN A 177 -24.73 -0.94 16.36
C ASN A 177 -23.87 0.29 16.69
N ALA A 178 -23.50 1.09 15.69
CA ALA A 178 -22.93 2.42 15.88
C ALA A 178 -23.92 3.53 15.46
N GLU A 179 -23.64 4.75 15.89
CA GLU A 179 -24.39 5.97 15.57
C GLU A 179 -23.45 7.10 15.14
N GLU A 180 -23.97 8.03 14.33
CA GLU A 180 -23.22 9.18 13.83
C GLU A 180 -23.00 10.17 14.98
N VAL A 181 -21.74 10.58 15.18
CA VAL A 181 -21.39 11.59 16.21
C VAL A 181 -20.90 12.88 15.55
N ASP A 182 -19.94 12.76 14.63
CA ASP A 182 -19.43 13.88 13.86
C ASP A 182 -19.83 13.73 12.40
N VAL A 183 -20.62 14.68 11.89
CA VAL A 183 -21.14 14.71 10.52
C VAL A 183 -20.57 15.88 9.72
N PRO A 184 -20.35 15.74 8.40
CA PRO A 184 -20.68 14.59 7.56
C PRO A 184 -19.59 13.50 7.58
N ILE A 185 -20.00 12.23 7.50
CA ILE A 185 -19.07 11.09 7.40
C ILE A 185 -18.63 10.91 5.95
N LYS A 186 -17.42 11.37 5.63
CA LYS A 186 -16.87 11.38 4.27
C LYS A 186 -15.41 10.96 4.22
N LEU A 187 -15.07 10.25 3.15
CA LEU A 187 -13.70 10.05 2.68
C LEU A 187 -13.56 10.60 1.25
N TYR A 188 -12.34 10.90 0.84
CA TYR A 188 -12.05 11.32 -0.53
C TYR A 188 -11.12 10.32 -1.19
N CYS A 189 -11.54 9.78 -2.32
CA CYS A 189 -10.73 8.93 -3.17
C CYS A 189 -10.00 9.79 -4.20
N ASN A 190 -8.66 9.75 -4.21
CA ASN A 190 -7.86 10.51 -5.17
C ASN A 190 -7.72 9.77 -6.53
N GLY A 191 -7.10 10.45 -7.51
CA GLY A 191 -6.81 9.88 -8.84
C GLY A 191 -5.92 8.62 -8.81
N ASP A 192 -5.12 8.46 -7.75
CA ASP A 192 -4.22 7.34 -7.55
C ASP A 192 -4.87 6.11 -6.89
N GLY A 193 -6.14 6.21 -6.47
CA GLY A 193 -6.86 5.12 -5.81
C GLY A 193 -6.56 4.99 -4.32
N GLU A 194 -6.11 6.09 -3.69
CA GLU A 194 -5.83 6.17 -2.27
C GLU A 194 -6.90 6.98 -1.53
N TRP A 195 -7.22 6.54 -0.33
CA TRP A 195 -8.09 7.27 0.59
C TRP A 195 -7.33 8.41 1.24
N LEU A 196 -7.91 9.60 1.22
CA LEU A 196 -7.40 10.77 1.94
C LEU A 196 -8.10 10.93 3.31
N VAL A 197 -7.82 12.04 3.99
CA VAL A 197 -8.23 12.30 5.39
C VAL A 197 -9.74 12.10 5.60
N PRO A 198 -10.15 11.28 6.59
CA PRO A 198 -11.55 11.12 6.96
C PRO A 198 -12.12 12.38 7.61
N ILE A 199 -13.35 12.69 7.26
CA ILE A 199 -14.18 13.70 7.92
C ILE A 199 -15.32 12.97 8.62
N GLY A 200 -15.56 13.32 9.89
CA GLY A 200 -16.61 12.70 10.69
C GLY A 200 -16.23 11.33 11.26
N ARG A 201 -17.10 10.81 12.13
CA ARG A 201 -16.95 9.50 12.77
C ARG A 201 -18.28 8.97 13.32
N CYS A 202 -18.30 7.66 13.54
CA CYS A 202 -19.33 6.96 14.29
C CYS A 202 -18.78 6.42 15.60
N MET A 203 -19.65 6.24 16.58
CA MET A 203 -19.32 5.58 17.85
C MET A 203 -20.33 4.47 18.14
N CYS A 204 -19.91 3.43 18.86
CA CYS A 204 -20.83 2.38 19.28
C CYS A 204 -21.94 2.96 20.16
N LYS A 205 -23.17 2.50 19.93
CA LYS A 205 -24.34 2.87 20.74
C LYS A 205 -24.16 2.37 22.18
N ALA A 206 -24.92 2.95 23.10
CA ALA A 206 -24.97 2.47 24.48
C ALA A 206 -25.25 0.96 24.56
N GLY A 207 -24.49 0.24 25.40
CA GLY A 207 -24.54 -1.22 25.50
C GLY A 207 -23.65 -1.96 24.50
N TYR A 208 -22.89 -1.26 23.65
CA TYR A 208 -21.94 -1.85 22.73
C TYR A 208 -20.53 -1.29 22.93
N GLU A 209 -19.52 -2.15 22.83
CA GLU A 209 -18.12 -1.76 22.86
C GLU A 209 -17.46 -1.92 21.49
N SER A 210 -16.52 -1.02 21.19
CA SER A 210 -15.71 -1.08 19.99
C SER A 210 -14.67 -2.20 20.12
N VAL A 211 -14.77 -3.21 19.25
CA VAL A 211 -13.81 -4.31 19.16
C VAL A 211 -13.11 -4.31 17.81
N GLU A 212 -12.04 -5.08 17.68
CA GLU A 212 -11.27 -5.23 16.43
C GLU A 212 -10.88 -3.87 15.82
N ASN A 213 -10.26 -3.02 16.64
CA ASN A 213 -9.81 -1.66 16.28
C ASN A 213 -10.95 -0.75 15.76
N GLY A 214 -12.16 -0.90 16.28
CA GLY A 214 -13.30 -0.05 15.91
C GLY A 214 -13.98 -0.44 14.61
N THR A 215 -13.76 -1.68 14.15
CA THR A 215 -14.44 -2.22 12.97
C THR A 215 -15.76 -2.91 13.30
N ILE A 216 -15.97 -3.29 14.57
CA ILE A 216 -17.18 -3.96 15.03
C ILE A 216 -17.63 -3.35 16.37
N CYS A 217 -18.93 -3.12 16.52
CA CYS A 217 -19.55 -2.83 17.82
C CYS A 217 -20.18 -4.11 18.36
N ARG A 218 -19.60 -4.67 19.43
CA ARG A 218 -20.06 -5.91 20.06
C ARG A 218 -20.87 -5.59 21.30
N ASP A 219 -21.98 -6.30 21.47
CA ASP A 219 -22.84 -6.18 22.64
C ASP A 219 -22.06 -6.54 23.92
N THR A 220 -22.06 -5.63 24.88
CA THR A 220 -21.40 -5.82 26.19
C THR A 220 -22.25 -6.65 27.14
N TYR A 221 -23.57 -6.77 26.90
CA TYR A 221 -24.47 -7.56 27.76
C TYR A 221 -24.14 -9.06 27.73
N SER A 222 -23.57 -9.58 26.64
CA SER A 222 -23.10 -10.98 26.59
C SER A 222 -21.85 -11.24 27.44
N ARG A 223 -21.00 -10.23 27.69
CA ARG A 223 -19.85 -10.35 28.60
C ARG A 223 -20.25 -10.13 30.07
N MET A 224 -21.13 -9.16 30.32
CA MET A 224 -21.62 -8.87 31.67
C MET A 224 -22.41 -10.05 32.29
N LEU A 225 -23.15 -10.82 31.48
CA LEU A 225 -23.83 -12.04 31.94
C LEU A 225 -22.90 -13.25 32.14
N LEU A 226 -21.67 -13.21 31.63
CA LEU A 226 -20.66 -14.26 31.83
C LEU A 226 -19.71 -13.95 33.00
N GLU A 227 -19.44 -12.67 33.29
CA GLU A 227 -18.62 -12.24 34.44
C GLU A 227 -19.42 -11.95 35.71
N LEU A 228 -20.75 -11.77 35.63
CA LEU A 228 -21.62 -12.01 36.78
C LEU A 228 -21.68 -13.53 37.01
N TYR A 229 -20.62 -14.03 37.62
CA TYR A 229 -20.64 -15.20 38.48
C TYR A 229 -21.78 -14.95 39.47
N ILE A 230 -23.02 -15.37 39.13
CA ILE A 230 -24.12 -15.43 40.09
C ILE A 230 -23.58 -16.35 41.18
N PRO A 231 -23.23 -15.85 42.38
CA PRO A 231 -22.86 -16.74 43.46
C PRO A 231 -24.09 -17.61 43.68
N ALA A 232 -23.93 -18.93 43.71
CA ALA A 232 -25.03 -19.87 43.94
C ALA A 232 -25.66 -19.76 45.35
N HIS A 233 -25.52 -18.61 46.04
CA HIS A 233 -25.95 -18.35 47.41
C HIS A 233 -26.43 -16.90 47.62
N LEU A 234 -27.41 -16.45 46.83
CA LEU A 234 -28.24 -15.30 47.23
C LEU A 234 -29.64 -15.81 47.61
N PRO A 235 -30.19 -15.41 48.78
CA PRO A 235 -31.54 -15.79 49.20
C PRO A 235 -32.61 -15.31 48.20
N ASP A 236 -33.70 -16.07 48.05
CA ASP A 236 -34.81 -15.81 47.10
C ASP A 236 -35.42 -14.39 47.21
N GLU A 237 -35.24 -13.69 48.33
CA GLU A 237 -35.74 -12.32 48.53
C GLU A 237 -34.99 -11.28 47.67
N PHE A 238 -33.70 -11.48 47.39
CA PHE A 238 -32.90 -10.52 46.61
C PHE A 238 -33.30 -10.48 45.12
N TRP A 239 -33.80 -11.60 44.60
CA TRP A 239 -34.32 -11.66 43.23
C TRP A 239 -35.60 -10.85 43.05
N ARG A 240 -36.46 -10.76 44.08
CA ARG A 240 -37.73 -10.03 44.01
C ARG A 240 -37.56 -8.51 43.88
N GLU A 241 -36.51 -7.95 44.48
CA GLU A 241 -36.21 -6.51 44.31
C GLU A 241 -35.60 -6.19 42.94
N LEU A 242 -34.70 -7.04 42.42
CA LEU A 242 -34.11 -6.87 41.08
C LEU A 242 -35.16 -6.94 39.95
N PHE A 243 -36.23 -7.73 40.12
CA PHE A 243 -37.34 -7.81 39.18
C PHE A 243 -38.40 -6.71 39.33
N SER A 244 -38.25 -5.80 40.31
CA SER A 244 -39.15 -4.66 40.51
C SER A 244 -38.62 -3.35 39.89
N ILE A 245 -37.41 -3.39 39.29
CA ILE A 245 -36.80 -2.23 38.60
C ILE A 245 -37.22 -2.24 37.12
N PRO A 246 -37.86 -1.18 36.59
CA PRO A 246 -38.46 -1.17 35.24
C PRO A 246 -37.48 -1.37 34.05
N VAL A 247 -36.18 -1.32 34.31
CA VAL A 247 -35.12 -1.31 33.28
C VAL A 247 -34.73 -2.72 32.81
N LEU A 248 -35.09 -3.78 33.55
CA LEU A 248 -34.65 -5.17 33.27
C LEU A 248 -35.72 -6.10 32.65
N ALA A 249 -36.91 -5.59 32.36
CA ALA A 249 -38.04 -6.36 31.81
C ALA A 249 -37.78 -7.14 30.49
N PRO A 250 -36.88 -6.76 29.56
CA PRO A 250 -36.76 -7.48 28.29
C PRO A 250 -36.02 -8.83 28.39
N LEU A 251 -35.36 -9.13 29.52
CA LEU A 251 -34.54 -10.35 29.69
C LEU A 251 -35.35 -11.60 30.10
N SER A 252 -36.61 -11.44 30.50
CA SER A 252 -37.44 -12.56 30.98
C SER A 252 -37.78 -13.58 29.88
N SER A 253 -38.01 -13.11 28.64
CA SER A 253 -38.46 -13.97 27.54
C SER A 253 -37.37 -14.90 26.98
N ALA A 254 -36.10 -14.53 27.08
CA ALA A 254 -34.98 -15.30 26.53
C ALA A 254 -34.52 -16.45 27.45
N LEU A 255 -34.59 -16.26 28.78
CA LEU A 255 -34.19 -17.28 29.76
C LEU A 255 -35.15 -18.46 29.85
N LEU A 256 -36.45 -18.24 29.63
CA LEU A 256 -37.46 -19.31 29.66
C LEU A 256 -37.34 -20.30 28.50
N LEU A 257 -36.87 -19.86 27.32
CA LEU A 257 -36.67 -20.72 26.15
C LEU A 257 -35.45 -21.65 26.28
N HIS A 258 -34.40 -21.20 26.99
CA HIS A 258 -33.18 -21.99 27.15
C HIS A 258 -33.31 -23.13 28.18
N ARG A 259 -34.23 -22.99 29.15
CA ARG A 259 -34.51 -23.98 30.20
C ARG A 259 -35.29 -25.19 29.68
N LYS A 260 -36.09 -25.02 28.61
CA LYS A 260 -36.92 -26.10 28.04
C LYS A 260 -36.15 -27.06 27.13
N ARG A 261 -35.04 -26.61 26.51
CA ARG A 261 -34.19 -27.43 25.64
C ARG A 261 -33.22 -28.35 26.38
N ARG A 262 -32.86 -28.05 27.63
CA ARG A 262 -31.80 -28.79 28.36
C ARG A 262 -32.32 -30.03 29.12
N ASN A 263 -33.64 -30.23 29.20
CA ASN A 263 -34.27 -31.32 29.96
C ASN A 263 -34.66 -32.56 29.12
N GLN A 264 -34.31 -32.61 27.81
CA GLN A 264 -34.67 -33.73 26.93
C GLN A 264 -33.50 -34.67 26.56
N ASP A 265 -32.24 -34.36 26.89
CA ASP A 265 -31.08 -35.11 26.39
C ASP A 265 -30.36 -36.00 27.45
N LEU A 266 -31.01 -36.35 28.57
CA LEU A 266 -30.39 -37.19 29.60
C LEU A 266 -31.31 -38.35 30.03
N GLU A 267 -31.38 -39.37 29.18
CA GLU A 267 -31.75 -40.74 29.58
C GLU A 267 -30.91 -41.75 28.78
N ILE A 268 -30.05 -42.53 29.47
CA ILE A 268 -29.74 -43.98 29.31
C ILE A 268 -28.36 -44.36 29.93
N LYS A 269 -28.47 -45.06 31.08
CA LYS A 269 -27.72 -46.15 31.77
C LYS A 269 -26.16 -46.26 31.88
N PRO A 270 -25.67 -46.90 32.99
CA PRO A 270 -24.25 -46.93 33.40
C PRO A 270 -23.53 -48.26 33.10
N ARG A 271 -22.18 -48.25 33.11
CA ARG A 271 -21.32 -49.42 33.35
C ARG A 271 -19.96 -49.04 33.98
N THR A 272 -19.41 -50.02 34.68
CA THR A 272 -18.49 -49.98 35.82
C THR A 272 -16.99 -50.07 35.49
N ALA A 273 -16.17 -49.47 36.37
CA ALA A 273 -14.84 -49.85 36.90
C ALA A 273 -13.61 -50.05 35.98
N ALA A 274 -12.50 -49.34 36.30
CA ALA A 274 -11.14 -49.90 36.51
C ALA A 274 -10.17 -48.84 37.09
N VAL A 275 -9.14 -49.32 37.79
CA VAL A 275 -8.26 -48.66 38.80
C VAL A 275 -6.86 -48.36 38.24
N GLN A 276 -6.08 -47.54 38.98
CA GLN A 276 -4.59 -47.42 39.08
C GLN A 276 -4.06 -46.04 38.62
N SER A 277 -3.70 -45.10 39.51
CA SER A 277 -2.58 -44.99 40.47
C SER A 277 -1.20 -44.73 39.84
N LEU A 278 -0.58 -43.58 40.18
CA LEU A 278 0.86 -43.33 40.44
C LEU A 278 1.05 -41.81 40.66
N ARG A 279 1.09 -41.32 41.92
CA ARG A 279 2.26 -40.89 42.73
C ARG A 279 3.09 -39.73 42.12
N LYS A 280 3.06 -38.53 42.74
CA LYS A 280 4.06 -37.94 43.71
C LYS A 280 5.40 -37.60 43.01
N LYS A 281 6.07 -36.43 43.09
CA LYS A 281 6.27 -35.32 44.05
C LYS A 281 6.95 -34.18 43.24
N GLN A 282 6.65 -32.88 43.40
CA GLN A 282 7.06 -31.90 44.44
C GLN A 282 8.48 -31.30 44.25
N CYS A 283 8.49 -29.98 43.96
CA CYS A 283 9.36 -28.88 44.44
C CYS A 283 10.76 -29.17 45.02
N GLU A 284 11.80 -28.50 44.51
CA GLU A 284 12.52 -27.36 45.14
C GLU A 284 13.91 -27.09 44.50
N ARG A 285 14.26 -25.79 44.46
CA ARG A 285 15.57 -25.18 44.80
C ARG A 285 16.33 -24.42 43.70
N CYS A 286 16.45 -23.11 43.93
CA CYS A 286 17.50 -22.21 43.45
C CYS A 286 18.80 -22.43 44.26
N GLU A 287 19.96 -22.41 43.60
CA GLU A 287 21.07 -21.45 43.81
C GLU A 287 22.35 -21.89 43.06
N ASP A 288 22.92 -20.90 42.36
CA ASP A 288 24.32 -20.60 42.06
C ASP A 288 25.33 -21.70 41.70
N VAL A 289 26.04 -21.52 40.57
CA VAL A 289 27.49 -21.28 40.54
C VAL A 289 27.86 -20.50 39.26
N SER A 290 28.76 -19.55 39.49
CA SER A 290 29.46 -18.59 38.65
C SER A 290 30.38 -19.15 37.55
N GLY A 291 30.70 -18.30 36.56
CA GLY A 291 31.79 -18.57 35.61
C GLY A 291 32.03 -17.51 34.53
N ALA A 292 33.04 -16.67 34.77
CA ALA A 292 33.92 -15.96 33.81
C ALA A 292 33.53 -14.58 33.24
N SER A 293 34.48 -13.65 33.44
CA SER A 293 34.68 -12.26 32.97
C SER A 293 35.82 -12.27 31.91
N PRO A 294 36.40 -11.14 31.43
CA PRO A 294 35.92 -9.85 30.91
C PRO A 294 36.45 -9.56 29.47
N GLU A 295 36.29 -8.32 29.00
CA GLU A 295 36.89 -7.68 27.79
C GLU A 295 36.06 -7.87 26.50
N ASP A 296 35.57 -6.83 25.81
CA ASP A 296 36.31 -5.65 25.38
C ASP A 296 35.35 -4.43 25.21
N GLY A 297 35.55 -3.41 26.05
CA GLY A 297 34.80 -2.17 26.03
C GLY A 297 35.48 -1.13 25.14
N SER A 298 35.32 -1.25 23.82
CA SER A 298 35.79 -0.23 22.87
C SER A 298 34.71 0.83 22.63
N ARG A 299 34.90 1.95 23.34
CA ARG A 299 34.33 3.28 23.12
C ARG A 299 34.06 3.58 21.64
N LEU A 300 32.80 3.84 21.27
CA LEU A 300 32.53 4.72 20.13
C LEU A 300 32.92 6.14 20.56
N ALA A 301 34.16 6.52 20.26
CA ALA A 301 34.59 7.91 20.34
C ALA A 301 33.67 8.77 19.46
N ALA A 302 33.07 9.80 20.05
CA ALA A 302 32.34 10.82 19.31
C ALA A 302 33.29 11.45 18.28
N ALA A 303 33.07 11.15 17.00
CA ALA A 303 33.89 11.69 15.92
C ALA A 303 33.75 13.22 15.88
N SER A 304 34.88 13.92 15.71
CA SER A 304 34.90 15.38 15.69
C SER A 304 34.07 15.94 14.51
N PRO A 305 33.44 17.13 14.65
CA PRO A 305 32.54 17.69 13.64
C PRO A 305 33.16 17.85 12.25
N SER A 306 34.49 18.01 12.17
CA SER A 306 35.23 18.10 10.90
C SER A 306 35.34 16.75 10.18
N ALA A 307 35.54 15.65 10.92
CA ALA A 307 35.59 14.30 10.37
C ALA A 307 34.22 13.88 9.80
N LEU A 308 33.15 14.22 10.53
CA LEU A 308 31.76 13.99 10.14
C LEU A 308 31.39 14.72 8.83
N ARG A 309 31.87 15.96 8.69
CA ARG A 309 31.62 16.81 7.50
C ARG A 309 32.28 16.23 6.25
N GLU A 310 33.49 15.69 6.40
CA GLU A 310 34.24 15.12 5.28
C GLU A 310 33.73 13.74 4.87
N GLU A 311 33.13 13.01 5.81
CA GLU A 311 32.41 11.77 5.54
C GLU A 311 31.11 12.02 4.77
N LEU A 312 30.33 13.04 5.16
CA LEU A 312 29.13 13.47 4.44
C LEU A 312 29.46 14.00 3.03
N ARG A 313 30.58 14.72 2.87
CA ARG A 313 31.03 15.24 1.58
C ARG A 313 31.39 14.11 0.60
N ARG A 314 32.14 13.10 1.07
CA ARG A 314 32.45 11.89 0.29
C ARG A 314 31.20 11.10 -0.08
N PHE A 315 30.24 10.99 0.83
CA PHE A 315 28.96 10.32 0.57
C PHE A 315 28.12 11.03 -0.52
N LEU A 316 28.04 12.36 -0.47
CA LEU A 316 27.32 13.16 -1.47
C LEU A 316 28.00 13.13 -2.86
N GLN A 317 29.32 12.99 -2.92
CA GLN A 317 30.04 12.78 -4.18
C GLN A 317 29.79 11.40 -4.77
N ASN A 318 29.78 10.34 -3.95
CA ASN A 318 29.56 8.96 -4.39
C ASN A 318 28.11 8.64 -4.81
N THR A 319 27.14 9.41 -4.33
CA THR A 319 25.70 9.25 -4.63
C THR A 319 25.24 10.04 -5.85
N ARG A 320 26.14 10.78 -6.51
CA ARG A 320 25.83 11.48 -7.75
C ARG A 320 25.72 10.47 -8.91
N GLY A 321 24.48 10.12 -9.27
CA GLY A 321 24.16 9.58 -10.60
C GLY A 321 23.60 8.17 -10.72
N SER A 322 23.04 7.55 -9.67
CA SER A 322 22.21 6.33 -9.86
C SER A 322 21.45 5.96 -8.58
N LYS A 323 20.14 5.70 -8.68
CA LYS A 323 19.29 5.17 -7.59
C LYS A 323 19.85 3.88 -6.98
N GLY A 324 20.50 3.03 -7.77
CA GLY A 324 21.09 1.77 -7.29
C GLY A 324 22.30 1.95 -6.36
N LYS A 325 23.09 3.01 -6.56
CA LYS A 325 24.25 3.31 -5.68
C LYS A 325 23.83 3.86 -4.32
N VAL A 326 22.68 4.54 -4.26
CA VAL A 326 22.10 5.08 -3.01
C VAL A 326 21.62 3.94 -2.11
N GLN A 327 21.01 2.90 -2.69
CA GLN A 327 20.48 1.76 -1.95
C GLN A 327 21.59 0.88 -1.34
N LEU A 328 22.67 0.62 -2.08
CA LEU A 328 23.82 -0.13 -1.59
C LEU A 328 24.59 0.62 -0.48
N ALA A 329 24.69 1.95 -0.59
CA ALA A 329 25.36 2.78 0.40
C ALA A 329 24.57 2.89 1.71
N LEU A 330 23.24 2.82 1.65
CA LEU A 330 22.37 2.84 2.82
C LEU A 330 22.42 1.56 3.63
N GLN A 331 22.51 0.41 2.96
CA GLN A 331 22.62 -0.90 3.63
C GLN A 331 23.91 -1.03 4.43
N HIS A 332 25.01 -0.40 4.00
CA HIS A 332 26.32 -0.60 4.61
C HIS A 332 26.74 0.49 5.60
N ARG A 333 26.16 1.70 5.53
CA ARG A 333 26.59 2.88 6.33
C ARG A 333 25.45 3.74 6.89
N GLY A 334 24.20 3.26 6.85
CA GLY A 334 23.01 4.05 7.24
C GLY A 334 23.06 4.66 8.65
N HIS A 335 23.56 3.93 9.65
CA HIS A 335 23.66 4.41 11.03
C HIS A 335 24.63 5.60 11.19
N SER A 336 25.80 5.56 10.54
CA SER A 336 26.78 6.65 10.61
C SER A 336 26.28 7.91 9.90
N VAL A 337 25.55 7.76 8.79
CA VAL A 337 24.94 8.88 8.05
C VAL A 337 23.83 9.54 8.86
N LEU A 338 22.96 8.76 9.51
CA LEU A 338 21.89 9.30 10.34
C LEU A 338 22.45 10.04 11.57
N GLY A 339 23.48 9.49 12.21
CA GLY A 339 24.20 10.14 13.31
C GLY A 339 24.86 11.45 12.87
N ALA A 340 25.48 11.48 11.68
CA ALA A 340 26.08 12.68 11.12
C ALA A 340 25.07 13.80 10.83
N MET A 341 23.89 13.43 10.33
CA MET A 341 22.82 14.40 10.06
C MET A 341 22.19 14.92 11.35
N LYS A 342 22.00 14.06 12.37
CA LYS A 342 21.52 14.51 13.70
C LYS A 342 22.50 15.48 14.36
N GLY A 343 23.81 15.23 14.29
CA GLY A 343 24.83 16.16 14.80
C GLY A 343 24.78 17.53 14.12
N LEU A 344 24.70 17.56 12.79
CA LEU A 344 24.59 18.82 12.02
C LEU A 344 23.26 19.56 12.23
N LEU A 345 22.16 18.83 12.49
CA LEU A 345 20.86 19.43 12.81
C LEU A 345 20.81 19.95 14.26
N GLY A 346 21.55 19.32 15.18
CA GLY A 346 21.69 19.75 16.58
C GLY A 346 22.63 20.94 16.77
N GLU A 347 23.71 21.05 15.98
CA GLU A 347 24.70 22.13 16.12
C GLU A 347 24.40 23.40 15.28
N GLY A 348 23.33 23.42 14.47
CA GLY A 348 23.24 24.34 13.32
C GLY A 348 22.09 25.36 13.30
N ARG A 349 22.04 26.36 14.20
CA ARG A 349 21.45 27.69 13.85
C ARG A 349 22.54 28.58 13.25
N GLY A 350 23.02 28.24 12.06
CA GLY A 350 23.98 29.08 11.33
C GLY A 350 23.32 30.42 10.94
N THR A 351 23.85 31.54 11.43
CA THR A 351 23.32 32.91 11.31
C THR A 351 23.49 33.57 9.93
N GLY A 352 23.52 32.78 8.84
CA GLY A 352 23.73 33.30 7.48
C GLY A 352 22.89 32.61 6.41
N LYS A 353 22.49 33.36 5.37
CA LYS A 353 21.63 32.89 4.25
C LYS A 353 22.15 31.62 3.56
N GLN A 354 23.46 31.42 3.46
CA GLN A 354 24.06 30.21 2.88
C GLN A 354 23.96 28.99 3.82
N GLY A 355 24.05 29.19 5.13
CA GLY A 355 23.87 28.13 6.14
C GLY A 355 22.44 27.59 6.17
N LEU A 356 21.44 28.47 6.02
CA LEU A 356 20.03 28.11 5.98
C LEU A 356 19.68 27.27 4.74
N ALA A 357 20.27 27.57 3.58
CA ALA A 357 20.07 26.79 2.36
C ALA A 357 20.70 25.40 2.45
N ALA A 358 21.88 25.29 3.05
CA ALA A 358 22.54 24.00 3.31
C ALA A 358 21.73 23.17 4.32
N TYR A 359 21.24 23.80 5.40
CA TYR A 359 20.39 23.17 6.40
C TYR A 359 19.07 22.65 5.81
N ARG A 360 18.38 23.43 4.97
CA ARG A 360 17.16 22.98 4.29
C ARG A 360 17.39 21.80 3.36
N ARG A 361 18.53 21.78 2.65
CA ARG A 361 18.90 20.64 1.79
C ARG A 361 19.22 19.39 2.61
N ALA A 362 19.95 19.53 3.71
CA ALA A 362 20.23 18.43 4.64
C ALA A 362 18.93 17.89 5.25
N ARG A 363 18.01 18.75 5.70
CA ARG A 363 16.72 18.32 6.25
C ARG A 363 15.85 17.58 5.22
N LYS A 364 15.74 18.11 4.00
CA LYS A 364 15.00 17.45 2.92
C LYS A 364 15.59 16.07 2.57
N PHE A 365 16.91 15.95 2.63
CA PHE A 365 17.61 14.69 2.40
C PHE A 365 17.39 13.70 3.56
N HIS A 366 17.42 14.18 4.81
CA HIS A 366 17.12 13.38 6.00
C HIS A 366 15.70 12.81 5.94
N ASP A 367 14.72 13.65 5.59
CA ASP A 367 13.33 13.24 5.52
C ASP A 367 13.12 12.21 4.40
N SER A 368 13.74 12.41 3.24
CA SER A 368 13.72 11.43 2.14
C SER A 368 14.36 10.09 2.54
N LEU A 369 15.41 10.12 3.36
CA LEU A 369 16.08 8.93 3.89
C LEU A 369 15.22 8.17 4.90
N MET A 370 14.55 8.89 5.80
CA MET A 370 13.64 8.31 6.78
C MET A 370 12.43 7.66 6.08
N THR A 371 11.86 8.34 5.07
CA THR A 371 10.77 7.78 4.25
C THR A 371 11.22 6.52 3.52
N PHE A 372 12.38 6.56 2.84
CA PHE A 372 12.90 5.41 2.11
C PHE A 372 13.23 4.22 3.03
N GLY A 373 13.85 4.47 4.18
CA GLY A 373 14.21 3.44 5.15
C GLY A 373 13.00 2.83 5.88
N ALA A 374 11.92 3.61 6.08
CA ALA A 374 10.66 3.12 6.60
C ALA A 374 9.91 2.25 5.57
N GLU A 375 9.89 2.66 4.30
CA GLU A 375 9.27 1.90 3.20
C GLU A 375 9.94 0.55 2.95
N HIS A 376 11.26 0.44 3.20
CA HIS A 376 12.04 -0.78 2.95
C HIS A 376 12.35 -1.59 4.23
N GLY A 377 11.75 -1.24 5.37
CA GLY A 377 11.90 -1.98 6.64
C GLY A 377 13.30 -1.94 7.26
N LEU A 378 14.19 -1.08 6.76
CA LEU A 378 15.60 -0.98 7.19
C LEU A 378 15.78 -0.21 8.51
N LEU A 379 14.76 0.52 8.98
CA LEU A 379 14.81 1.39 10.16
C LEU A 379 13.92 0.91 11.32
N ARG A 380 13.43 -0.34 11.29
CA ARG A 380 12.49 -0.84 12.33
C ARG A 380 13.13 -0.93 13.72
N SER A 381 14.45 -1.13 13.82
CA SER A 381 15.20 -1.18 15.08
C SER A 381 15.57 0.19 15.68
N LEU A 382 15.32 1.30 14.99
CA LEU A 382 15.66 2.66 15.47
C LEU A 382 14.50 3.37 16.17
N LEU A 383 13.25 2.89 16.01
CA LEU A 383 12.07 3.45 16.67
C LEU A 383 11.79 2.82 18.04
N GLU A 384 12.38 1.67 18.36
CA GLU A 384 12.20 1.00 19.66
C GLU A 384 13.16 1.49 20.76
N ALA A 385 14.11 2.38 20.44
CA ALA A 385 15.07 2.91 21.41
C ALA A 385 14.69 4.27 22.04
N VAL A 386 13.48 4.79 21.80
CA VAL A 386 13.05 6.10 22.33
C VAL A 386 11.59 6.05 22.82
N ASP A 387 11.28 5.08 23.68
CA ASP A 387 10.13 5.16 24.60
C ASP A 387 10.50 4.50 25.93
N SER A 388 11.49 5.08 26.62
CA SER A 388 11.61 4.97 28.06
C SER A 388 11.59 6.40 28.61
N PRO A 389 10.59 6.81 29.39
CA PRO A 389 10.59 8.11 30.04
C PRO A 389 11.69 8.11 31.10
N ALA A 390 12.72 8.95 30.92
CA ALA A 390 13.64 9.27 31.99
C ALA A 390 12.86 10.06 33.05
N CYS A 391 12.94 9.60 34.30
CA CYS A 391 12.41 10.29 35.46
C CYS A 391 12.90 11.75 35.49
N GLU A 392 11.96 12.68 35.60
CA GLU A 392 12.24 14.05 36.01
C GLU A 392 12.66 14.03 37.48
N ASP A 393 13.92 14.34 37.76
CA ASP A 393 14.33 14.83 39.07
C ASP A 393 14.14 16.35 39.10
N SER A 394 13.49 16.82 40.16
CA SER A 394 13.53 18.21 40.64
C SER A 394 13.41 18.18 42.17
N PRO A 395 13.97 19.15 42.92
CA PRO A 395 14.96 20.16 42.57
C PRO A 395 16.36 19.90 43.14
#